data_AF-A0A8B8I314-F1
#
_entry.id   AF-A0A8B8I314-F1
#
_cell.length_a   1.000
_cell.length_b   1.000
_cell.length_c   1.000
_cell.angle_alpha   90.00
_cell.angle_beta   90.00
_cell.angle_gamma   90.00
#
_symmetry.space_group_name_H-M   'P 1'
#
loop_
_entity.id
_entity.type
_entity.pdbx_description
1 polymer ?
#
loop_
_entity_poly.entity_id
_entity_poly.type
_entity_poly.pdbx_seq_one_letter_code
_entity_poly.pdbx_strand_id
1 'polypeptide(L)'
;MSLTLLLEKYDVSTEEGLQKALNEIEKEEAEVDEALSNALSRSCTLEGRLRTASQAYTKLGEVKNDAQVAADMVDKTAALARDVSAKVRQLDLARSRVAECQRRVHDLIDLRVCSAGVETAIKAHDYETG
;
A
#
# COMPACT_ATOMS: atom_id res chain seq x y z
N MET A 1 9.99 56.46 8.38
CA MET A 1 9.84 57.56 7.39
C MET A 1 11.21 57.84 6.75
N SER A 2 11.35 58.62 5.67
CA SER A 2 12.70 58.98 5.18
C SER A 2 13.37 59.91 6.20
N LEU A 3 14.63 59.66 6.55
CA LEU A 3 15.41 60.41 7.56
C LEU A 3 15.43 61.93 7.29
N THR A 4 15.35 62.30 6.02
CA THR A 4 15.21 63.68 5.53
C THR A 4 13.92 64.37 5.98
N LEU A 5 12.79 63.66 6.02
CA LEU A 5 11.50 64.19 6.49
C LEU A 5 11.46 64.40 8.01
N LEU A 6 12.26 63.65 8.79
CA LEU A 6 12.39 63.82 10.24
C LEU A 6 13.23 65.07 10.58
N LEU A 7 14.30 65.30 9.81
CA LEU A 7 15.16 66.48 9.94
C LEU A 7 14.48 67.79 9.51
N GLU A 8 13.54 67.75 8.57
CA GLU A 8 12.71 68.91 8.19
C GLU A 8 11.61 69.23 9.22
N LYS A 9 11.20 68.25 10.05
CA LYS A 9 10.07 68.37 10.98
C LYS A 9 10.44 68.95 12.34
N TYR A 10 11.71 68.85 12.73
CA TYR A 10 12.23 69.32 14.01
C TYR A 10 13.39 70.29 13.77
N ASP A 11 13.38 71.44 14.47
CA ASP A 11 14.48 72.41 14.40
C ASP A 11 15.70 71.87 15.16
N VAL A 12 16.53 71.11 14.45
CA VAL A 12 17.78 70.50 14.93
C VAL A 12 18.85 71.53 15.31
N SER A 13 18.60 72.83 15.12
CA SER A 13 19.47 73.91 15.62
C SER A 13 19.34 74.13 17.12
N THR A 14 18.29 73.58 17.75
CA THR A 14 18.02 73.67 19.19
C THR A 14 18.15 72.31 19.87
N GLU A 15 18.68 72.30 21.10
CA GLU A 15 18.88 71.08 21.90
C GLU A 15 17.56 70.31 22.12
N GLU A 16 16.44 71.02 22.31
CA GLU A 16 15.12 70.42 22.45
C GLU A 16 14.59 69.77 21.16
N GLY A 17 14.86 70.36 19.99
CA GLY A 17 14.47 69.81 18.69
C GLY A 17 15.27 68.54 18.36
N LEU A 18 16.55 68.56 18.68
CA LEU A 18 17.45 67.41 18.51
C LEU A 18 17.05 66.24 19.42
N GLN A 19 16.72 66.51 20.68
CA GLN A 19 16.25 65.48 21.61
C GLN A 19 14.92 64.85 21.18
N LYS A 20 13.99 65.64 20.64
CA LYS A 20 12.71 65.12 20.11
C LYS A 20 12.90 64.24 18.88
N ALA A 21 13.78 64.63 17.96
CA ALA A 21 14.12 63.81 16.80
C ALA A 21 14.78 62.49 17.21
N LEU A 22 15.69 62.53 18.20
CA LEU A 22 16.33 61.34 18.77
C LEU A 22 15.30 60.38 19.38
N ASN A 23 14.40 60.88 20.22
CA ASN A 23 13.37 60.04 20.85
C ASN A 23 12.41 59.39 19.82
N GLU A 24 12.08 60.07 18.72
CA GLU A 24 11.26 59.45 17.66
C GLU A 24 12.06 58.42 16.85
N ILE A 25 13.35 58.64 16.60
CA ILE A 25 14.19 57.63 15.96
C ILE A 25 14.31 56.39 16.86
N GLU A 26 14.57 56.56 18.16
CA GLU A 26 14.63 55.44 19.11
C GLU A 26 13.31 54.66 19.17
N LYS A 27 12.18 55.36 19.05
CA LYS A 27 10.86 54.73 18.99
C LYS A 27 10.64 53.98 17.68
N GLU A 28 10.97 54.57 16.53
CA GLU A 28 10.89 53.89 15.23
C GLU A 28 11.83 52.66 15.20
N GLU A 29 13.04 52.75 15.76
CA GLU A 29 13.96 51.63 15.89
C GLU A 29 13.38 50.50 16.77
N ALA A 30 12.80 50.84 17.92
CA ALA A 30 12.17 49.85 18.80
C ALA A 30 10.97 49.14 18.12
N GLU A 31 10.14 49.88 17.37
CA GLU A 31 9.02 49.31 16.62
C GLU A 31 9.50 48.37 15.50
N VAL A 32 10.57 48.74 14.80
CA VAL A 32 11.18 47.91 13.75
C VAL A 32 11.82 46.65 14.33
N ASP A 33 12.53 46.76 15.45
CA ASP A 33 13.14 45.62 16.13
C ASP A 33 12.10 44.62 16.60
N GLU A 34 10.99 45.10 17.16
CA GLU A 34 9.89 44.22 17.59
C GLU A 34 9.22 43.55 16.39
N ALA A 35 8.98 44.28 15.29
CA ALA A 35 8.46 43.71 14.05
C ALA A 35 9.41 42.65 13.45
N LEU A 36 10.71 42.90 13.48
CA LEU A 36 11.73 41.97 12.98
C LEU A 36 11.81 40.70 13.83
N SER A 37 11.80 40.84 15.16
CA SER A 37 11.77 39.71 16.10
C SER A 37 10.53 38.82 15.87
N ASN A 38 9.38 39.45 15.68
CA ASN A 38 8.13 38.75 15.35
C ASN A 38 8.19 38.06 13.99
N ALA A 39 8.80 38.67 12.97
CA ALA A 39 8.98 38.04 11.66
C ALA A 39 9.93 36.83 11.73
N LEU A 40 11.06 36.97 12.44
CA LEU A 40 12.06 35.91 12.57
C LEU A 40 11.51 34.69 13.34
N SER A 41 10.78 34.92 14.42
CA SER A 41 10.16 33.82 15.19
C SER A 41 9.13 33.04 14.36
N ARG A 42 8.35 33.73 13.51
CA ARG A 42 7.43 33.10 12.57
C ARG A 42 8.16 32.28 11.52
N SER A 43 9.26 32.81 10.95
CA SER A 43 10.09 32.08 9.98
C SER A 43 10.66 30.79 10.56
N CYS A 44 11.20 30.84 11.78
CA CYS A 44 11.71 29.65 12.49
C CYS A 44 10.62 28.58 12.66
N THR A 45 9.41 29.00 13.06
CA THR A 45 8.28 28.08 13.21
C THR A 45 7.89 27.45 11.86
N LEU A 46 7.90 28.23 10.79
CA LEU A 46 7.50 27.81 9.45
C LEU A 46 8.53 26.82 8.85
N GLU A 47 9.83 27.08 9.05
CA GLU A 47 10.91 26.15 8.71
C GLU A 47 10.77 24.82 9.45
N GLY A 48 10.44 24.86 10.76
CA GLY A 48 10.17 23.66 11.54
C GLY A 48 9.04 22.82 10.94
N ARG A 49 7.91 23.47 10.60
CA ARG A 49 6.77 22.79 9.94
C ARG A 49 7.13 22.23 8.57
N LEU A 50 7.90 22.96 7.77
CA LEU A 50 8.35 22.50 6.47
C LEU A 50 9.24 21.26 6.60
N ARG A 51 10.15 21.24 7.59
CA ARG A 51 11.01 20.08 7.86
C ARG A 51 10.18 18.85 8.24
N THR A 52 9.17 19.01 9.09
CA THR A 52 8.24 17.92 9.43
C THR A 52 7.46 17.43 8.21
N ALA A 53 6.97 18.34 7.37
CA ALA A 53 6.26 17.99 6.15
C ALA A 53 7.15 17.21 5.16
N SER A 54 8.40 17.65 4.97
CA SER A 54 9.37 16.94 4.12
C SER A 54 9.67 15.53 4.64
N GLN A 55 9.81 15.35 5.96
CA GLN A 55 9.98 14.02 6.55
C GLN A 55 8.75 13.12 6.34
N ALA A 56 7.54 13.68 6.48
CA ALA A 56 6.31 12.95 6.21
C ALA A 56 6.20 12.55 4.73
N TYR A 57 6.62 13.42 3.81
CA TYR A 57 6.65 13.13 2.39
C TYR A 57 7.58 11.94 2.05
N THR A 58 8.77 11.89 2.64
CA THR A 58 9.68 10.74 2.48
C THR A 58 9.03 9.43 2.95
N LYS A 59 8.40 9.44 4.13
CA LYS A 59 7.70 8.27 4.67
C LYS A 59 6.53 7.83 3.78
N LEU A 60 5.77 8.78 3.23
CA LEU A 60 4.72 8.46 2.26
C LEU A 60 5.27 7.82 0.98
N GLY A 61 6.48 8.22 0.56
CA GLY A 61 7.20 7.57 -0.54
C GLY A 61 7.52 6.10 -0.25
N GLU A 62 7.96 5.78 0.97
CA GLU A 62 8.20 4.40 1.42
C GLU A 62 6.89 3.59 1.42
N VAL A 63 5.82 4.13 2.01
CA VAL A 63 4.50 3.48 2.04
C VAL A 63 3.96 3.23 0.62
N LYS A 64 4.17 4.16 -0.31
CA LYS A 64 3.78 3.99 -1.71
C LYS A 64 4.53 2.82 -2.35
N ASN A 65 5.84 2.70 -2.11
CA ASN A 65 6.63 1.58 -2.64
C ASN A 65 6.17 0.25 -2.06
N ASP A 66 5.93 0.19 -0.74
CA ASP A 66 5.43 -1.02 -0.08
C ASP A 66 4.06 -1.43 -0.63
N ALA A 67 3.16 -0.46 -0.85
CA ALA A 67 1.85 -0.71 -1.45
C ALA A 67 1.98 -1.27 -2.89
N GLN A 68 2.92 -0.76 -3.68
CA GLN A 68 3.17 -1.27 -5.02
C GLN A 68 3.69 -2.71 -4.98
N VAL A 69 4.65 -3.01 -4.10
CA VAL A 69 5.16 -4.38 -3.91
C VAL A 69 4.03 -5.32 -3.48
N ALA A 70 3.17 -4.89 -2.57
CA ALA A 70 2.02 -5.68 -2.13
C ALA A 70 1.03 -5.97 -3.28
N ALA A 71 0.74 -4.97 -4.11
CA ALA A 71 -0.11 -5.15 -5.30
C ALA A 71 0.50 -6.17 -6.28
N ASP A 72 1.79 -6.03 -6.58
CA ASP A 72 2.51 -6.97 -7.46
C ASP A 72 2.51 -8.39 -6.90
N MET A 73 2.63 -8.56 -5.58
CA MET A 73 2.54 -9.87 -4.94
C MET A 73 1.13 -10.46 -5.09
N VAL A 74 0.08 -9.68 -4.84
CA VAL A 74 -1.31 -10.13 -4.99
C VAL A 74 -1.57 -10.61 -6.42
N ASP A 75 -1.12 -9.85 -7.43
CA ASP A 75 -1.28 -10.22 -8.83
C ASP A 75 -0.54 -11.53 -9.18
N LYS A 76 0.70 -11.67 -8.71
CA LYS A 76 1.48 -12.91 -8.90
C LYS A 76 0.82 -14.11 -8.20
N THR A 77 0.36 -13.93 -6.97
CA THR A 77 -0.34 -14.99 -6.22
C THR A 77 -1.65 -15.38 -6.90
N ALA A 78 -2.41 -14.41 -7.41
CA ALA A 78 -3.65 -14.68 -8.14
C ALA A 78 -3.39 -15.44 -9.45
N ALA A 79 -2.32 -15.08 -10.18
CA ALA A 79 -1.89 -15.80 -11.37
C ALA A 79 -1.50 -17.26 -11.04
N LEU A 80 -0.66 -17.45 -10.03
CA LEU A 80 -0.26 -18.78 -9.59
C LEU A 80 -1.46 -19.63 -9.14
N ALA A 81 -2.39 -19.04 -8.38
CA ALA A 81 -3.60 -19.74 -7.94
C ALA A 81 -4.48 -20.20 -9.11
N ARG A 82 -4.59 -19.38 -10.18
CA ARG A 82 -5.28 -19.76 -11.42
C ARG A 82 -4.60 -20.95 -12.10
N ASP A 83 -3.27 -20.91 -12.23
CA ASP A 83 -2.50 -21.98 -12.88
C ASP A 83 -2.57 -23.29 -12.12
N VAL A 84 -2.42 -23.23 -10.79
CA VAL A 84 -2.57 -24.40 -9.91
C VAL A 84 -3.99 -24.96 -10.01
N SER A 85 -5.01 -24.11 -9.96
CA SER A 85 -6.41 -24.55 -10.09
C SER A 85 -6.68 -25.23 -11.44
N ALA A 86 -6.11 -24.72 -12.53
CA ALA A 86 -6.22 -25.33 -13.85
C ALA A 86 -5.56 -26.72 -13.88
N LYS A 87 -4.35 -26.85 -13.31
CA LYS A 87 -3.65 -28.14 -13.21
C LYS A 87 -4.40 -29.14 -12.34
N VAL A 88 -4.98 -28.72 -11.22
CA VAL A 88 -5.80 -29.57 -10.35
C VAL A 88 -7.01 -30.11 -11.10
N ARG A 89 -7.74 -29.28 -11.85
CA ARG A 89 -8.86 -29.74 -12.69
C ARG A 89 -8.45 -30.78 -13.72
N GLN A 90 -7.28 -30.62 -14.35
CA GLN A 90 -6.76 -31.61 -15.29
C GLN A 90 -6.41 -32.93 -14.60
N LEU A 91 -5.80 -32.86 -13.41
CA LEU A 91 -5.51 -34.04 -12.59
C LEU A 91 -6.80 -34.77 -12.19
N ASP A 92 -7.83 -34.04 -11.75
CA ASP A 92 -9.12 -34.60 -11.36
C ASP A 92 -9.80 -35.32 -12.54
N LEU A 93 -9.75 -34.73 -13.73
CA LEU A 93 -10.26 -35.37 -14.95
C LEU A 93 -9.52 -36.68 -15.26
N ALA A 94 -8.18 -36.67 -15.19
CA ALA A 94 -7.39 -37.87 -15.42
C ALA A 94 -7.70 -38.96 -14.38
N ARG A 95 -7.81 -38.58 -13.11
CA ARG A 95 -8.18 -39.48 -12.01
C ARG A 95 -9.57 -40.08 -12.20
N SER A 96 -10.56 -39.27 -12.61
CA SER A 96 -11.92 -39.73 -12.89
C SER A 96 -11.94 -40.79 -14.00
N ARG A 97 -11.21 -40.55 -15.10
CA ARG A 97 -11.07 -41.52 -16.20
C ARG A 97 -10.42 -42.82 -15.76
N VAL A 98 -9.37 -42.75 -14.94
CA VAL A 98 -8.72 -43.95 -14.40
C VAL A 98 -9.69 -44.74 -13.52
N ALA A 99 -10.43 -44.07 -12.63
CA ALA A 99 -11.41 -44.72 -11.77
C ALA A 99 -12.56 -45.38 -12.57
N GLU A 100 -13.00 -44.77 -13.67
CA GLU A 100 -13.96 -45.38 -14.58
C GLU A 100 -13.40 -46.65 -15.25
N CYS A 101 -12.19 -46.58 -15.80
CA CYS A 101 -11.53 -47.74 -16.39
C CYS A 101 -11.38 -48.88 -15.37
N GLN A 102 -10.99 -48.58 -14.14
CA GLN A 102 -10.87 -49.56 -13.06
C GLN A 102 -12.21 -50.25 -12.76
N ARG A 103 -13.31 -49.49 -12.66
CA ARG A 103 -14.65 -50.06 -12.47
C ARG A 103 -15.03 -50.99 -13.60
N ARG A 104 -14.86 -50.54 -14.85
CA ARG A 104 -15.16 -51.37 -16.04
C ARG A 104 -14.34 -52.66 -16.08
N VAL A 105 -13.07 -52.61 -15.66
CA VAL A 105 -12.24 -53.81 -15.56
C VAL A 105 -12.76 -54.76 -14.47
N HIS A 106 -13.17 -54.23 -13.32
CA HIS A 106 -13.77 -55.03 -12.25
C HIS A 106 -15.07 -55.69 -12.71
N ASP A 107 -15.97 -54.94 -13.34
CA ASP A 107 -17.22 -55.47 -13.89
C ASP A 107 -16.98 -56.60 -14.91
N LEU A 108 -15.94 -56.48 -15.75
CA LEU A 108 -15.55 -57.54 -16.69
C LEU A 108 -15.00 -58.79 -15.99
N ILE A 109 -14.26 -58.62 -14.89
CA ILE A 109 -13.76 -59.73 -14.08
C ILE A 109 -14.95 -60.46 -13.44
N ASP A 110 -15.89 -59.73 -12.85
CA ASP A 110 -17.08 -60.30 -12.22
C ASP A 110 -17.93 -61.07 -13.26
N LEU A 111 -18.14 -60.48 -14.45
CA LEU A 111 -18.84 -61.14 -15.54
C LEU A 111 -18.16 -62.45 -15.97
N ARG A 112 -16.82 -62.48 -16.03
CA ARG A 112 -16.07 -63.71 -16.33
C ARG A 112 -16.27 -64.77 -15.26
N VAL A 113 -16.24 -64.39 -13.98
CA VAL A 113 -16.47 -65.31 -12.86
C VAL A 113 -17.89 -65.88 -12.92
N CYS A 114 -18.90 -65.04 -13.12
CA CYS A 114 -20.27 -65.48 -13.29
C CYS A 114 -20.43 -66.43 -14.48
N SER A 115 -19.85 -66.10 -15.64
CA SER A 115 -19.90 -66.95 -16.84
C SER A 115 -19.23 -68.31 -16.61
N ALA A 116 -18.10 -68.35 -15.91
CA ALA A 116 -17.41 -69.60 -15.58
C ALA A 116 -18.23 -70.45 -14.60
N GLY A 117 -18.88 -69.82 -13.62
CA GLY A 117 -19.81 -70.49 -12.71
C GLY A 117 -20.99 -71.13 -13.45
N VAL A 118 -21.62 -70.39 -14.38
CA VAL A 118 -22.70 -70.90 -15.23
C VAL A 118 -22.24 -72.06 -16.12
N GLU A 119 -21.09 -71.94 -16.78
CA GLU A 119 -20.54 -73.02 -17.62
C GLU A 119 -20.27 -74.28 -16.80
N THR A 120 -19.79 -74.12 -15.58
CA THR A 120 -19.54 -75.23 -14.64
C THR A 120 -20.83 -75.91 -14.21
N ALA A 121 -21.86 -75.13 -13.82
CA ALA A 121 -23.18 -75.63 -13.47
C ALA A 121 -23.84 -76.42 -14.63
N ILE A 122 -23.72 -75.91 -15.86
CA ILE A 122 -24.23 -76.59 -17.06
C ILE A 122 -23.54 -77.93 -17.28
N LYS A 123 -22.21 -77.99 -17.16
CA LYS A 123 -21.45 -79.24 -17.30
C LYS A 123 -21.75 -80.25 -16.19
N ALA A 124 -22.07 -79.77 -14.99
CA ALA A 124 -22.42 -80.59 -13.84
C ALA A 124 -23.90 -81.03 -13.83
N HIS A 125 -24.74 -80.53 -14.75
CA HIS A 125 -26.20 -80.68 -14.73
C HIS A 125 -26.86 -80.20 -13.42
N ASP A 126 -26.21 -79.28 -12.71
CA ASP A 126 -26.68 -78.73 -11.44
C ASP A 126 -27.31 -77.36 -11.68
N TYR A 127 -28.62 -77.37 -11.99
CA TYR A 127 -29.37 -76.17 -12.39
C TYR A 127 -30.20 -75.56 -11.26
N GLU A 128 -30.27 -76.22 -10.10
CA GLU A 128 -31.20 -75.86 -9.03
C GLU A 128 -30.51 -75.31 -7.77
N THR A 129 -29.18 -75.30 -7.73
CA THR A 129 -28.43 -74.73 -6.61
C THR A 129 -28.15 -73.25 -6.86
N GLY A 130 -29.18 -72.42 -6.68
CA GLY A 130 -29.14 -70.95 -6.74
C GLY A 130 -29.24 -70.31 -5.36
#